data_AF-A0A1G4J3Q7-F1
#
_entry.id   AF-A0A1G4J3Q7-F1
#
_cell.length_a   1.000
_cell.length_b   1.000
_cell.length_c   1.000
_cell.angle_alpha   90.00
_cell.angle_beta   90.00
_cell.angle_gamma   90.00
#
_symmetry.space_group_name_H-M   'P 1'
#
loop_
_entity.id
_entity.type
_entity.pdbx_description
1 polymer ?
#
loop_
_entity_poly.entity_id
_entity_poly.type
_entity_poly.pdbx_seq_one_letter_code
_entity_poly.pdbx_strand_id
1 'polypeptide(L)'
;MRAFGLARNMKRAFSRSFQLSRHLHMGLTRLNEKSSSIASLSANLTKPGEKGAIADLKDDLPGNFIDKLPEQLISEGNGLKSTRAEHQVDTLKYYDELLKSGFTPQQSKAIIQLLLESLNEEFFEQYNVKFLRNMELENQSHLFNAAETEVKFAIQNSRETALNEQNLKLLKLNRDLQSMHDDLNELIINLLKKDSRVDFNDHKTENTLQQRSISLDLKDCNNKIGTKIIGNVKSEIENLRWQTTRSGLFAVIILVFFIMSGVSISKRISVESEKPVEVILHTIEPEESEATGWPEDPEPNST
;
A
#
# COMPACT_ATOMS: atom_id res chain seq x y z
N MET A 1 44.12 8.64 -10.75
CA MET A 1 43.80 7.57 -11.73
C MET A 1 42.58 6.68 -11.36
N ARG A 2 41.66 7.11 -10.48
CA ARG A 2 40.50 6.28 -10.05
C ARG A 2 39.12 6.76 -10.55
N ALA A 3 38.98 7.98 -11.06
CA ALA A 3 37.70 8.52 -11.54
C ALA A 3 37.28 7.99 -12.93
N PHE A 4 38.24 7.59 -13.78
CA PHE A 4 37.97 7.12 -15.16
C PHE A 4 37.45 5.68 -15.25
N GLY A 5 37.55 4.89 -14.17
CA GLY A 5 37.05 3.51 -14.11
C GLY A 5 35.54 3.42 -13.84
N LEU A 6 35.01 4.34 -13.04
CA LEU A 6 33.60 4.33 -12.62
C LEU A 6 32.65 4.67 -13.80
N ALA A 7 33.01 5.68 -14.59
CA ALA A 7 32.22 6.11 -15.76
C ALA A 7 32.13 5.03 -16.86
N ARG A 8 33.15 4.16 -16.97
CA ARG A 8 33.20 3.08 -17.96
C ARG A 8 32.31 1.89 -17.58
N ASN A 9 32.21 1.59 -16.28
CA ASN A 9 31.29 0.56 -15.77
C ASN A 9 29.83 1.02 -15.81
N MET A 10 29.57 2.30 -15.58
CA MET A 10 28.21 2.85 -15.61
C MET A 10 27.63 2.84 -17.04
N LYS A 11 28.43 3.15 -18.08
CA LYS A 11 28.00 3.02 -19.49
C LYS A 11 27.71 1.56 -19.90
N ARG A 12 28.43 0.59 -19.37
CA ARG A 12 28.19 -0.84 -19.65
C ARG A 12 26.93 -1.36 -18.96
N ALA A 13 26.65 -0.91 -17.73
CA ALA A 13 25.43 -1.24 -17.01
C ALA A 13 24.18 -0.61 -17.66
N PHE A 14 24.30 0.62 -18.15
CA PHE A 14 23.23 1.31 -18.89
C PHE A 14 22.94 0.65 -20.25
N SER A 15 23.98 0.21 -20.96
CA SER A 15 23.81 -0.52 -22.23
C SER A 15 23.15 -1.89 -22.03
N ARG A 16 23.52 -2.62 -20.98
CA ARG A 16 22.90 -3.93 -20.67
C ARG A 16 21.43 -3.81 -20.22
N SER A 17 21.09 -2.79 -19.42
CA SER A 17 19.70 -2.53 -19.03
C SER A 17 18.84 -2.07 -20.20
N PHE A 18 19.39 -1.26 -21.12
CA PHE A 18 18.70 -0.86 -22.34
C PHE A 18 18.44 -2.04 -23.30
N GLN A 19 19.39 -2.97 -23.42
CA GLN A 19 19.20 -4.18 -24.21
C GLN A 19 18.18 -5.15 -23.58
N LEU A 20 18.16 -5.28 -22.26
CA LEU A 20 17.16 -6.10 -21.56
C LEU A 20 15.74 -5.52 -21.72
N SER A 21 15.60 -4.19 -21.65
CA SER A 21 14.33 -3.50 -21.87
C SER A 21 13.82 -3.67 -23.31
N ARG A 22 14.72 -3.60 -24.31
CA ARG A 22 14.37 -3.89 -25.71
C ARG A 22 13.91 -5.33 -25.94
N HIS A 23 14.53 -6.30 -25.27
CA HIS A 23 14.16 -7.71 -25.42
C HIS A 23 12.82 -8.04 -24.74
N LEU A 24 12.51 -7.40 -23.60
CA LEU A 24 11.21 -7.49 -22.93
C LEU A 24 10.09 -6.85 -23.77
N HIS A 25 10.35 -5.69 -24.38
CA HIS A 25 9.38 -5.02 -25.23
C HIS A 25 9.09 -5.84 -26.50
N MET A 26 10.11 -6.49 -27.09
CA MET A 26 9.93 -7.38 -28.25
C MET A 26 9.18 -8.69 -27.90
N GLY A 27 9.36 -9.20 -26.68
CA GLY A 27 8.61 -10.36 -26.17
C GLY A 27 7.13 -10.05 -25.98
N LEU A 28 6.81 -8.88 -25.42
CA LEU A 28 5.43 -8.42 -25.23
C LEU A 28 4.71 -8.17 -26.56
N THR A 29 5.40 -7.63 -27.57
CA THR A 29 4.81 -7.46 -28.91
C THR A 29 4.51 -8.79 -29.59
N ARG A 30 5.35 -9.82 -29.41
CA ARG A 30 5.10 -11.16 -29.97
C ARG A 30 3.94 -11.90 -29.29
N LEU A 31 3.74 -11.69 -27.98
CA LEU A 31 2.59 -12.24 -27.27
C LEU A 31 1.28 -11.55 -27.67
N ASN A 32 1.32 -10.24 -27.91
CA ASN A 32 0.16 -9.49 -28.39
C ASN A 32 -0.22 -9.87 -29.84
N GLU A 33 0.78 -10.10 -30.71
CA GLU A 33 0.55 -10.52 -32.10
C GLU A 33 -0.02 -11.94 -32.16
N LYS A 34 0.48 -12.87 -31.33
CA LYS A 34 -0.07 -14.23 -31.21
C LYS A 34 -1.49 -14.23 -30.62
N SER A 35 -1.77 -13.37 -29.63
CA SER A 35 -3.11 -13.14 -29.09
C SER A 35 -4.08 -12.59 -30.14
N SER A 36 -3.63 -11.63 -30.96
CA SER A 36 -4.44 -11.06 -32.04
C SER A 36 -4.74 -12.07 -33.17
N SER A 37 -3.82 -13.00 -33.46
CA SER A 37 -4.08 -14.11 -34.40
C SER A 37 -5.05 -15.14 -33.83
N ILE A 38 -4.99 -15.42 -32.53
CA ILE A 38 -5.96 -16.33 -31.86
C ILE A 38 -7.34 -15.66 -31.79
N ALA A 39 -7.39 -14.35 -31.56
CA ALA A 39 -8.63 -13.57 -31.56
C ALA A 39 -9.25 -13.43 -32.96
N SER A 40 -8.45 -13.32 -34.03
CA SER A 40 -8.97 -13.29 -35.41
C SER A 40 -9.42 -14.66 -35.91
N LEU A 41 -8.78 -15.75 -35.46
CA LEU A 41 -9.25 -17.12 -35.66
C LEU A 41 -10.57 -17.39 -34.91
N SER A 42 -10.74 -16.83 -33.71
CA SER A 42 -11.98 -16.96 -32.92
C SER A 42 -13.12 -16.06 -33.44
N ALA A 43 -12.81 -14.87 -33.97
CA ALA A 43 -13.81 -13.95 -34.53
C ALA A 43 -14.46 -14.45 -35.83
N ASN A 44 -13.80 -15.33 -36.58
CA ASN A 44 -14.38 -15.95 -37.77
C ASN A 44 -15.43 -17.04 -37.46
N LEU A 45 -15.59 -17.45 -36.20
CA LEU A 45 -16.65 -18.37 -35.76
C LEU A 45 -17.95 -17.66 -35.34
N THR A 46 -18.03 -16.33 -35.44
CA THR A 46 -19.14 -15.58 -34.85
C THR A 46 -19.74 -14.53 -35.79
N LYS A 47 -20.43 -14.96 -36.85
CA LYS A 47 -21.45 -14.15 -37.54
C LYS A 47 -22.74 -14.96 -37.75
N PRO A 48 -23.91 -14.45 -37.33
CA PRO A 48 -25.18 -15.18 -37.43
C PRO A 48 -25.91 -14.83 -38.73
N GLY A 49 -26.32 -15.83 -39.49
CA GLY A 49 -27.34 -15.64 -40.52
C GLY A 49 -27.23 -16.49 -41.79
N GLU A 50 -27.51 -17.78 -41.69
CA GLU A 50 -28.34 -18.48 -42.71
C GLU A 50 -28.89 -19.77 -42.10
N LYS A 51 -30.22 -19.80 -41.92
CA LYS A 51 -30.95 -20.90 -41.29
C LYS A 51 -31.15 -22.02 -42.31
N GLY A 52 -30.23 -22.99 -42.35
CA GLY A 52 -30.37 -24.17 -43.22
C GLY A 52 -29.39 -25.33 -42.98
N ALA A 53 -28.37 -25.18 -42.13
CA ALA A 53 -27.30 -26.20 -42.00
C ALA A 53 -26.81 -26.38 -40.55
N ILE A 54 -27.72 -26.44 -39.56
CA ILE A 54 -27.38 -26.53 -38.13
C ILE A 54 -27.73 -27.91 -37.54
N ALA A 55 -27.63 -28.96 -38.34
CA ALA A 55 -27.67 -30.35 -37.86
C ALA A 55 -26.32 -31.08 -38.01
N ASP A 56 -25.42 -30.58 -38.87
CA ASP A 56 -24.16 -31.28 -39.23
C ASP A 56 -22.89 -30.75 -38.54
N LEU A 57 -22.97 -29.75 -37.66
CA LEU A 57 -21.79 -29.11 -37.05
C LEU A 57 -21.63 -29.41 -35.54
N LYS A 58 -22.29 -30.45 -35.04
CA LYS A 58 -22.07 -30.94 -33.66
C LYS A 58 -20.90 -31.94 -33.54
N ASP A 59 -20.29 -32.32 -34.65
CA ASP A 59 -19.23 -33.33 -34.68
C ASP A 59 -17.81 -32.77 -34.52
N ASP A 60 -17.60 -31.44 -34.65
CA ASP A 60 -16.27 -30.82 -34.64
C ASP A 60 -15.80 -30.38 -33.24
N LEU A 61 -15.83 -31.29 -32.26
CA LEU A 61 -15.05 -31.15 -31.03
C LEU A 61 -13.82 -32.07 -31.17
N PRO A 62 -12.58 -31.62 -30.83
CA PRO A 62 -11.35 -32.42 -30.91
C PRO A 62 -11.32 -33.66 -29.98
N GLY A 63 -12.46 -34.04 -29.39
CA GLY A 63 -12.67 -35.31 -28.71
C GLY A 63 -13.26 -36.41 -29.60
N ASN A 64 -13.95 -36.08 -30.70
CA ASN A 64 -14.68 -37.05 -31.52
C ASN A 64 -13.83 -37.74 -32.59
N PHE A 65 -12.62 -37.25 -32.88
CA PHE A 65 -11.77 -37.86 -33.88
C PHE A 65 -11.14 -39.16 -33.37
N ILE A 66 -10.79 -39.25 -32.08
CA ILE A 66 -10.32 -40.48 -31.46
C ILE A 66 -11.39 -41.59 -31.52
N ASP A 67 -12.66 -41.21 -31.41
CA ASP A 67 -13.80 -42.13 -31.53
C ASP A 67 -14.10 -42.52 -32.99
N LYS A 68 -13.82 -41.65 -33.97
CA LYS A 68 -13.98 -41.92 -35.42
C LYS A 68 -12.78 -42.60 -36.09
N LEU A 69 -11.61 -42.55 -35.47
CA LEU A 69 -10.39 -43.20 -35.91
C LEU A 69 -10.56 -44.69 -36.23
N PRO A 70 -11.19 -45.52 -35.37
CA PRO A 70 -11.44 -46.92 -35.70
C PRO A 70 -12.38 -47.09 -36.89
N GLU A 71 -13.37 -46.21 -37.07
CA GLU A 71 -14.31 -46.29 -38.20
C GLU A 71 -13.64 -45.97 -39.54
N GLN A 72 -12.76 -44.96 -39.61
CA GLN A 72 -12.02 -44.66 -40.84
C GLN A 72 -10.99 -45.74 -41.18
N LEU A 73 -10.31 -46.30 -40.18
CA LEU A 73 -9.37 -47.42 -40.36
C LEU A 73 -10.06 -48.67 -40.93
N ILE A 74 -11.30 -48.95 -40.53
CA ILE A 74 -12.08 -50.10 -41.00
C ILE A 74 -12.74 -49.82 -42.35
N SER A 75 -13.17 -48.57 -42.60
CA SER A 75 -13.86 -48.18 -43.84
C SER A 75 -12.92 -48.07 -45.04
N GLU A 76 -11.66 -47.67 -44.86
CA GLU A 76 -10.71 -47.50 -45.98
C GLU A 76 -9.93 -48.77 -46.34
N GLY A 77 -9.98 -49.82 -45.51
CA GLY A 77 -9.18 -51.04 -45.63
C GLY A 77 -9.49 -51.97 -46.81
N ASN A 78 -10.20 -51.51 -47.84
CA ASN A 78 -10.36 -52.28 -49.07
C ASN A 78 -10.52 -51.38 -50.31
N GLY A 79 -9.54 -50.52 -50.55
CA GLY A 79 -9.62 -49.45 -51.54
C GLY A 79 -9.38 -49.83 -53.01
N LEU A 80 -8.91 -51.04 -53.35
CA LEU A 80 -8.47 -51.32 -54.73
C LEU A 80 -8.88 -52.69 -55.26
N LYS A 81 -9.31 -52.71 -56.52
CA LYS A 81 -9.62 -53.94 -57.27
C LYS A 81 -8.31 -54.51 -57.84
N SER A 82 -8.11 -55.82 -57.74
CA SER A 82 -6.95 -56.52 -58.33
C SER A 82 -6.88 -56.26 -59.84
N THR A 83 -5.69 -55.92 -60.36
CA THR A 83 -5.51 -55.60 -61.79
C THR A 83 -5.09 -56.84 -62.58
N ARG A 84 -5.82 -57.19 -63.65
CA ARG A 84 -5.54 -58.39 -64.47
C ARG A 84 -4.82 -58.03 -65.77
N ALA A 85 -4.09 -59.01 -66.33
CA ALA A 85 -3.40 -58.87 -67.62
C ALA A 85 -4.34 -58.44 -68.76
N GLU A 86 -5.58 -58.92 -68.72
CA GLU A 86 -6.65 -58.64 -69.69
C GLU A 86 -6.93 -57.14 -69.88
N HIS A 87 -6.67 -56.31 -68.87
CA HIS A 87 -6.89 -54.86 -68.94
C HIS A 87 -5.63 -54.07 -69.29
N GLN A 88 -4.44 -54.69 -69.28
CA GLN A 88 -3.17 -54.02 -69.53
C GLN A 88 -2.52 -54.42 -70.85
N VAL A 89 -2.87 -55.58 -71.42
CA VAL A 89 -2.26 -56.11 -72.65
C VAL A 89 -3.23 -55.98 -73.83
N ASP A 90 -2.79 -55.33 -74.91
CA ASP A 90 -3.55 -55.22 -76.16
C ASP A 90 -3.42 -56.51 -76.99
N THR A 91 -4.32 -57.46 -76.76
CA THR A 91 -4.32 -58.78 -77.43
C THR A 91 -4.52 -58.69 -78.94
N LEU A 92 -5.23 -57.67 -79.43
CA LEU A 92 -5.50 -57.50 -80.86
C LEU A 92 -4.23 -57.09 -81.62
N LYS A 93 -3.45 -56.18 -81.04
CA LYS A 93 -2.20 -55.73 -81.65
C LYS A 93 -1.19 -56.87 -81.79
N TYR A 94 -1.05 -57.72 -80.77
CA TYR A 94 -0.18 -58.90 -80.83
C TYR A 94 -0.70 -59.96 -81.80
N TYR A 95 -2.01 -60.11 -81.92
CA TYR A 95 -2.62 -61.04 -82.89
C TYR A 95 -2.28 -60.67 -84.33
N ASP A 96 -2.38 -59.39 -84.68
CA ASP A 96 -2.05 -58.89 -86.02
C ASP A 96 -0.55 -59.03 -86.33
N GLU A 97 0.32 -58.87 -85.33
CA GLU A 97 1.77 -59.04 -85.49
C GLU A 97 2.18 -60.51 -85.67
N LEU A 98 1.50 -61.42 -84.97
CA LEU A 98 1.65 -62.87 -85.16
C LEU A 98 1.16 -63.34 -86.53
N LEU A 99 0.07 -62.76 -87.06
CA LEU A 99 -0.39 -63.06 -88.42
C LEU A 99 0.60 -62.56 -89.48
N LYS A 100 1.17 -61.36 -89.30
CA LYS A 100 2.18 -60.80 -90.22
C LYS A 100 3.48 -61.60 -90.25
N SER A 101 3.82 -62.28 -89.16
CA SER A 101 5.01 -63.14 -89.06
C SER A 101 4.79 -64.57 -89.60
N GLY A 102 3.61 -64.86 -90.16
CA GLY A 102 3.33 -66.13 -90.86
C GLY A 102 2.71 -67.23 -90.00
N PHE A 103 2.28 -66.92 -88.76
CA PHE A 103 1.55 -67.87 -87.93
C PHE A 103 0.10 -68.01 -88.39
N THR A 104 -0.45 -69.22 -88.25
CA THR A 104 -1.87 -69.45 -88.55
C THR A 104 -2.75 -68.80 -87.47
N PRO A 105 -3.98 -68.37 -87.81
CA PRO A 105 -4.87 -67.68 -86.86
C PRO A 105 -5.18 -68.51 -85.60
N GLN A 106 -5.23 -69.84 -85.70
CA GLN A 106 -5.39 -70.72 -84.54
C GLN A 106 -4.15 -70.76 -83.64
N GLN A 107 -2.95 -70.77 -84.23
CA GLN A 107 -1.69 -70.75 -83.48
C GLN A 107 -1.50 -69.39 -82.80
N SER A 108 -1.76 -68.27 -83.48
CA SER A 108 -1.67 -66.94 -82.90
C SER A 108 -2.60 -66.77 -81.70
N LYS A 109 -3.84 -67.26 -81.80
CA LYS A 109 -4.79 -67.24 -80.69
C LYS A 109 -4.31 -68.07 -79.50
N ALA A 110 -3.78 -69.28 -79.74
CA ALA A 110 -3.27 -70.15 -78.69
C ALA A 110 -2.03 -69.55 -77.98
N ILE A 111 -1.13 -68.92 -78.73
CA ILE A 111 0.05 -68.25 -78.18
C ILE A 111 -0.37 -67.06 -77.30
N ILE A 112 -1.31 -66.23 -77.74
CA ILE A 112 -1.81 -65.10 -76.95
C ILE A 112 -2.53 -65.58 -75.69
N GLN A 113 -3.31 -66.65 -75.79
CA GLN A 113 -4.00 -67.20 -74.63
C GLN A 113 -3.02 -67.74 -73.59
N LEU A 114 -1.99 -68.49 -74.02
CA LEU A 114 -0.90 -68.96 -73.15
C LEU A 114 -0.10 -67.80 -72.54
N LEU A 115 0.18 -66.76 -73.34
CA LEU A 115 0.84 -65.54 -72.86
C LEU A 115 0.00 -64.87 -71.77
N LEU A 116 -1.31 -64.69 -71.99
CA LEU A 116 -2.21 -64.08 -71.02
C LEU A 116 -2.27 -64.88 -69.73
N GLU A 117 -2.39 -66.21 -69.82
CA GLU A 117 -2.43 -67.13 -68.68
C GLU A 117 -1.15 -66.99 -67.84
N SER A 118 0.02 -67.11 -68.49
CA SER A 118 1.33 -67.01 -67.83
C SER A 118 1.56 -65.63 -67.22
N LEU A 119 1.21 -64.54 -67.93
CA LEU A 119 1.37 -63.18 -67.39
C LEU A 119 0.45 -62.96 -66.18
N ASN A 120 -0.78 -63.47 -66.23
CA ASN A 120 -1.74 -63.32 -65.15
C ASN A 120 -1.31 -64.09 -63.89
N GLU A 121 -0.85 -65.34 -64.05
CA GLU A 121 -0.44 -66.21 -62.95
C GLU A 121 0.92 -65.83 -62.33
N GLU A 122 1.94 -65.58 -63.16
CA GLU A 122 3.29 -65.32 -62.64
C GLU A 122 3.50 -63.86 -62.23
N PHE A 123 2.97 -62.92 -63.02
CA PHE A 123 3.26 -61.50 -62.83
C PHE A 123 2.14 -60.77 -62.08
N PHE A 124 0.91 -60.82 -62.56
CA PHE A 124 -0.18 -60.00 -61.98
C PHE A 124 -0.65 -60.48 -60.61
N GLU A 125 -0.84 -61.78 -60.41
CA GLU A 125 -1.16 -62.35 -59.09
C GLU A 125 -0.11 -61.93 -58.03
N GLN A 126 1.17 -62.17 -58.30
CA GLN A 126 2.23 -61.83 -57.36
C GLN A 126 2.42 -60.33 -57.17
N TYR A 127 2.33 -59.56 -58.26
CA TYR A 127 2.46 -58.11 -58.22
C TYR A 127 1.32 -57.49 -57.42
N ASN A 128 0.07 -57.87 -57.69
CA ASN A 128 -1.07 -57.35 -56.95
C ASN A 128 -0.98 -57.71 -55.47
N VAL A 129 -0.65 -58.95 -55.11
CA VAL A 129 -0.54 -59.33 -53.69
C VAL A 129 0.54 -58.51 -52.98
N LYS A 130 1.72 -58.34 -53.59
CA LYS A 130 2.81 -57.57 -52.97
C LYS A 130 2.52 -56.06 -52.96
N PHE A 131 2.00 -55.52 -54.05
CA PHE A 131 1.71 -54.10 -54.21
C PHE A 131 0.53 -53.68 -53.33
N LEU A 132 -0.58 -54.41 -53.36
CA LEU A 132 -1.74 -54.15 -52.50
C LEU A 132 -1.34 -54.27 -51.03
N ARG A 133 -0.54 -55.28 -50.66
CA ARG A 133 -0.05 -55.40 -49.27
C ARG A 133 0.86 -54.25 -48.86
N ASN A 134 1.78 -53.81 -49.73
CA ASN A 134 2.67 -52.69 -49.42
C ASN A 134 1.91 -51.37 -49.32
N MET A 135 0.97 -51.12 -50.23
CA MET A 135 0.13 -49.95 -50.23
C MET A 135 -0.82 -49.93 -49.02
N GLU A 136 -1.41 -51.08 -48.67
CA GLU A 136 -2.23 -51.21 -47.46
C GLU A 136 -1.39 -50.94 -46.21
N LEU A 137 -0.18 -51.51 -46.13
CA LEU A 137 0.73 -51.25 -45.01
C LEU A 137 1.11 -49.76 -44.92
N GLU A 138 1.37 -49.11 -46.05
CA GLU A 138 1.70 -47.69 -46.11
C GLU A 138 0.50 -46.82 -45.74
N ASN A 139 -0.70 -47.14 -46.21
CA ASN A 139 -1.94 -46.44 -45.86
C ASN A 139 -2.24 -46.57 -44.35
N GLN A 140 -2.19 -47.79 -43.81
CA GLN A 140 -2.36 -48.05 -42.38
C GLN A 140 -1.30 -47.33 -41.54
N SER A 141 -0.05 -47.29 -42.02
CA SER A 141 1.03 -46.52 -41.37
C SER A 141 0.75 -45.02 -41.37
N HIS A 142 0.24 -44.46 -42.48
CA HIS A 142 -0.15 -43.05 -42.56
C HIS A 142 -1.27 -42.73 -41.58
N LEU A 143 -2.32 -43.56 -41.54
CA LEU A 143 -3.45 -43.39 -40.61
C LEU A 143 -2.99 -43.51 -39.15
N PHE A 144 -2.11 -44.48 -38.85
CA PHE A 144 -1.53 -44.63 -37.52
C PHE A 144 -0.68 -43.41 -37.10
N ASN A 145 0.16 -42.90 -38.00
CA ASN A 145 0.97 -41.71 -37.72
C ASN A 145 0.11 -40.45 -37.52
N ALA A 146 -0.99 -40.33 -38.28
CA ALA A 146 -1.97 -39.26 -38.09
C ALA A 146 -2.62 -39.36 -36.70
N ALA A 147 -3.08 -40.55 -36.33
CA ALA A 147 -3.65 -40.83 -35.01
C ALA A 147 -2.66 -40.54 -33.87
N GLU A 148 -1.42 -40.98 -34.01
CA GLU A 148 -0.37 -40.74 -33.01
C GLU A 148 -0.13 -39.24 -32.81
N THR A 149 -0.04 -38.49 -33.91
CA THR A 149 0.20 -37.04 -33.88
C THR A 149 -0.96 -36.32 -33.20
N GLU A 150 -2.19 -36.74 -33.50
CA GLU A 150 -3.37 -36.16 -32.89
C GLU A 150 -3.49 -36.50 -31.40
N VAL A 151 -3.27 -37.75 -30.99
CA VAL A 151 -3.26 -38.13 -29.56
C VAL A 151 -2.21 -37.32 -28.81
N LYS A 152 -1.00 -37.17 -29.37
CA LYS A 152 0.04 -36.32 -28.78
C LYS A 152 -0.42 -34.86 -28.66
N PHE A 153 -1.07 -34.33 -29.69
CA PHE A 153 -1.62 -32.98 -29.68
C PHE A 153 -2.70 -32.83 -28.61
N ALA A 154 -3.64 -33.77 -28.51
CA ALA A 154 -4.70 -33.79 -27.51
C ALA A 154 -4.15 -33.82 -26.07
N ILE A 155 -3.15 -34.67 -25.82
CA ILE A 155 -2.46 -34.73 -24.51
C ILE A 155 -1.77 -33.41 -24.19
N GLN A 156 -1.03 -32.85 -25.16
CA GLN A 156 -0.32 -31.59 -24.96
C GLN A 156 -1.30 -30.44 -24.68
N ASN A 157 -2.36 -30.33 -25.48
CA ASN A 157 -3.40 -29.32 -25.32
C ASN A 157 -4.13 -29.46 -23.97
N SER A 158 -4.43 -30.69 -23.55
CA SER A 158 -5.03 -30.98 -22.24
C SER A 158 -4.13 -30.55 -21.10
N ARG A 159 -2.83 -30.88 -21.17
CA ARG A 159 -1.83 -30.46 -20.19
C ARG A 159 -1.69 -28.94 -20.12
N GLU A 160 -1.59 -28.27 -21.27
CA GLU A 160 -1.50 -26.81 -21.33
C GLU A 160 -2.74 -26.13 -20.75
N THR A 161 -3.93 -26.66 -21.05
CA THR A 161 -5.19 -26.17 -20.49
C THR A 161 -5.23 -26.32 -18.98
N ALA A 162 -4.86 -27.51 -18.46
CA ALA A 162 -4.82 -27.77 -17.02
C ALA A 162 -3.80 -26.87 -16.30
N LEU A 163 -2.60 -26.69 -16.87
CA LEU A 163 -1.59 -25.79 -16.33
C LEU A 163 -2.05 -24.34 -16.34
N ASN A 164 -2.71 -23.89 -17.40
CA ASN A 164 -3.23 -22.53 -17.48
C ASN A 164 -4.33 -22.29 -16.43
N GLU A 165 -5.23 -23.25 -16.24
CA GLU A 165 -6.26 -23.19 -15.21
C GLU A 165 -5.64 -23.11 -13.80
N GLN A 166 -4.63 -23.92 -13.52
CA GLN A 166 -3.89 -23.87 -12.25
C GLN A 166 -3.20 -22.52 -12.05
N ASN A 167 -2.54 -21.99 -13.08
CA ASN A 167 -1.92 -20.66 -13.01
C ASN A 167 -2.96 -19.56 -12.73
N LEU A 168 -4.13 -19.62 -13.37
CA LEU A 168 -5.21 -18.67 -13.11
C LEU A 168 -5.70 -18.76 -11.66
N LYS A 169 -5.87 -19.97 -11.12
CA LYS A 169 -6.22 -20.19 -9.71
C LYS A 169 -5.17 -19.62 -8.77
N LEU A 170 -3.88 -19.81 -9.05
CA LEU A 170 -2.78 -19.25 -8.26
C LEU A 170 -2.77 -17.72 -8.30
N LEU A 171 -2.96 -17.12 -9.48
CA LEU A 171 -3.04 -15.66 -9.63
C LEU A 171 -4.23 -15.09 -8.85
N LYS A 172 -5.39 -15.77 -8.90
CA LYS A 172 -6.57 -15.40 -8.11
C LYS A 172 -6.26 -15.46 -6.62
N LEU A 173 -5.70 -16.56 -6.13
CA LEU A 173 -5.35 -16.73 -4.72
C LEU A 173 -4.35 -15.67 -4.25
N ASN A 174 -3.34 -15.37 -5.06
CA ASN A 174 -2.35 -14.33 -4.74
C ASN A 174 -3.00 -12.95 -4.64
N ARG A 175 -3.90 -12.61 -5.58
CA ARG A 175 -4.66 -11.35 -5.52
C ARG A 175 -5.56 -11.30 -4.28
N ASP A 176 -6.23 -12.40 -3.96
CA ASP A 176 -7.08 -12.48 -2.78
C ASP A 176 -6.25 -12.33 -1.49
N LEU A 177 -5.07 -12.95 -1.41
CA LEU A 177 -4.12 -12.77 -0.30
C LEU A 177 -3.65 -11.32 -0.18
N GLN A 178 -3.29 -10.68 -1.29
CA GLN A 178 -2.89 -9.27 -1.31
C GLN A 178 -4.03 -8.37 -0.81
N SER A 179 -5.26 -8.59 -1.28
CA SER A 179 -6.44 -7.87 -0.79
C SER A 179 -6.61 -8.05 0.71
N MET A 180 -6.51 -9.28 1.22
CA MET A 180 -6.61 -9.54 2.66
C MET A 180 -5.47 -8.88 3.44
N HIS A 181 -4.27 -8.82 2.88
CA HIS A 181 -3.13 -8.14 3.50
C HIS A 181 -3.37 -6.63 3.59
N ASP A 182 -3.87 -6.02 2.51
CA ASP A 182 -4.20 -4.59 2.47
C ASP A 182 -5.34 -4.26 3.44
N ASP A 183 -6.39 -5.07 3.49
CA ASP A 183 -7.51 -4.93 4.43
C ASP A 183 -7.02 -5.03 5.89
N LEU A 184 -6.14 -6.00 6.19
CA LEU A 184 -5.55 -6.15 7.52
C LEU A 184 -4.66 -4.95 7.87
N ASN A 185 -3.84 -4.46 6.95
CA ASN A 185 -3.02 -3.27 7.18
C ASN A 185 -3.90 -2.05 7.42
N GLU A 186 -4.97 -1.87 6.65
CA GLU A 186 -5.93 -0.79 6.86
C GLU A 186 -6.59 -0.88 8.24
N LEU A 187 -7.06 -2.07 8.64
CA LEU A 187 -7.65 -2.29 9.95
C LEU A 187 -6.67 -1.99 11.09
N ILE A 188 -5.43 -2.47 10.98
CA ILE A 188 -4.37 -2.23 11.96
C ILE A 188 -4.08 -0.73 12.05
N ILE A 189 -3.87 -0.05 10.93
CA ILE A 189 -3.58 1.39 10.91
C ILE A 189 -4.75 2.18 11.48
N ASN A 190 -5.99 1.85 11.09
CA ASN A 190 -7.18 2.54 11.59
C ASN A 190 -7.38 2.32 13.09
N LEU A 191 -7.21 1.09 13.58
CA LEU A 191 -7.33 0.77 15.00
C LEU A 191 -6.23 1.47 15.81
N LEU A 192 -4.95 1.32 15.43
CA LEU A 192 -3.85 2.00 16.12
C LEU A 192 -4.00 3.52 16.09
N LYS A 193 -4.39 4.11 14.95
CA LYS A 193 -4.58 5.55 14.82
C LYS A 193 -5.77 6.04 15.64
N LYS A 194 -6.85 5.26 15.69
CA LYS A 194 -8.03 5.59 16.49
C LYS A 194 -7.70 5.49 17.97
N ASP A 195 -7.12 4.38 18.42
CA ASP A 195 -6.75 4.16 19.82
C ASP A 195 -5.75 5.22 20.29
N SER A 196 -4.71 5.49 19.50
CA SER A 196 -3.73 6.55 19.81
C SER A 196 -4.38 7.95 19.87
N ARG A 197 -5.37 8.24 19.01
CA ARG A 197 -6.10 9.52 19.08
C ARG A 197 -7.00 9.62 20.30
N VAL A 198 -7.65 8.53 20.68
CA VAL A 198 -8.48 8.48 21.89
C VAL A 198 -7.59 8.68 23.11
N ASP A 199 -6.53 7.90 23.24
CA ASP A 199 -5.56 7.99 24.34
C ASP A 199 -4.92 9.40 24.45
N PHE A 200 -4.53 9.98 23.32
CA PHE A 200 -4.02 11.36 23.30
C PHE A 200 -5.07 12.39 23.73
N ASN A 201 -6.33 12.21 23.35
CA ASN A 201 -7.41 13.09 23.77
C ASN A 201 -7.68 12.92 25.27
N ASP A 202 -7.72 11.68 25.77
CA ASP A 202 -7.89 11.39 27.19
C ASP A 202 -6.78 12.05 28.01
N HIS A 203 -5.51 11.87 27.63
CA HIS A 203 -4.39 12.57 28.27
C HIS A 203 -4.50 14.10 28.22
N LYS A 204 -4.96 14.67 27.10
CA LYS A 204 -5.18 16.12 26.99
C LYS A 204 -6.30 16.60 27.92
N THR A 205 -7.40 15.85 28.00
CA THR A 205 -8.53 16.17 28.88
C THR A 205 -8.13 16.03 30.34
N GLU A 206 -7.44 14.94 30.70
CA GLU A 206 -6.89 14.71 32.03
C GLU A 206 -5.96 15.86 32.44
N ASN A 207 -5.01 16.22 31.58
CA ASN A 207 -4.09 17.34 31.86
C ASN A 207 -4.87 18.66 32.05
N THR A 208 -5.88 18.92 31.22
CA THR A 208 -6.73 20.12 31.35
C THR A 208 -7.52 20.10 32.66
N LEU A 209 -8.05 18.94 33.06
CA LEU A 209 -8.77 18.76 34.33
C LEU A 209 -7.83 18.96 35.52
N GLN A 210 -6.62 18.40 35.46
CA GLN A 210 -5.59 18.60 36.47
C GLN A 210 -5.23 20.10 36.59
N GLN A 211 -4.98 20.79 35.47
CA GLN A 211 -4.72 22.23 35.46
C GLN A 211 -5.89 23.04 36.05
N ARG A 212 -7.13 22.66 35.73
CA ARG A 212 -8.33 23.29 36.31
C ARG A 212 -8.42 23.04 37.81
N SER A 213 -8.14 21.83 38.28
CA SER A 213 -8.13 21.51 39.72
C SER A 213 -7.11 22.35 40.47
N ILE A 214 -5.87 22.43 39.98
CA ILE A 214 -4.82 23.28 40.54
C ILE A 214 -5.25 24.75 40.54
N SER A 215 -5.90 25.21 39.47
CA SER A 215 -6.40 26.59 39.39
C SER A 215 -7.53 26.88 40.39
N LEU A 216 -8.39 25.91 40.67
CA LEU A 216 -9.44 26.02 41.70
C LEU A 216 -8.83 26.01 43.09
N ASP A 217 -7.93 25.07 43.37
CA ASP A 217 -7.21 24.99 44.65
C ASP A 217 -6.42 26.28 44.92
N LEU A 218 -5.80 26.87 43.90
CA LEU A 218 -5.11 28.15 44.00
C LEU A 218 -6.07 29.30 44.32
N LYS A 219 -7.26 29.34 43.69
CA LYS A 219 -8.29 30.35 43.97
C LYS A 219 -8.84 30.20 45.38
N ASP A 220 -9.11 28.98 45.81
CA ASP A 220 -9.60 28.69 47.16
C ASP A 220 -8.56 29.04 48.21
N CYS A 221 -7.28 28.70 47.96
CA CYS A 221 -6.16 29.09 48.81
C CYS A 221 -6.03 30.62 48.88
N ASN A 222 -6.05 31.30 47.74
CA ASN A 222 -5.98 32.76 47.68
C ASN A 222 -7.14 33.43 48.42
N ASN A 223 -8.37 32.95 48.25
CA ASN A 223 -9.53 33.45 48.96
C ASN A 223 -9.43 33.21 50.47
N LYS A 224 -8.95 32.02 50.88
CA LYS A 224 -8.73 31.66 52.28
C LYS A 224 -7.63 32.51 52.92
N ILE A 225 -6.53 32.76 52.21
CA ILE A 225 -5.45 33.66 52.64
C ILE A 225 -5.99 35.08 52.77
N GLY A 226 -6.69 35.59 51.75
CA GLY A 226 -7.30 36.92 51.77
C GLY A 226 -8.24 37.09 52.96
N THR A 227 -9.16 36.14 53.18
CA THR A 227 -10.10 36.17 54.31
C THR A 227 -9.38 36.09 55.66
N LYS A 228 -8.36 35.22 55.78
CA LYS A 228 -7.56 35.10 57.02
C LYS A 228 -6.75 36.36 57.30
N ILE A 229 -6.09 36.95 56.29
CA ILE A 229 -5.31 38.18 56.45
C ILE A 229 -6.23 39.35 56.76
N ILE A 230 -7.32 39.55 56.00
CA ILE A 230 -8.29 40.62 56.27
C ILE A 230 -8.91 40.43 57.66
N GLY A 231 -9.21 39.19 58.05
CA GLY A 231 -9.75 38.85 59.37
C GLY A 231 -8.76 39.16 60.49
N ASN A 232 -7.50 38.76 60.33
CA ASN A 232 -6.43 39.04 61.29
C ASN A 232 -6.14 40.54 61.40
N VAL A 233 -5.98 41.25 60.27
CA VAL A 233 -5.76 42.70 60.25
C VAL A 233 -6.94 43.45 60.86
N LYS A 234 -8.19 43.07 60.53
CA LYS A 234 -9.37 43.67 61.14
C LYS A 234 -9.44 43.39 62.65
N SER A 235 -9.10 42.18 63.08
CA SER A 235 -9.06 41.81 64.50
C SER A 235 -7.95 42.55 65.25
N GLU A 236 -6.77 42.72 64.65
CA GLU A 236 -5.67 43.49 65.22
C GLU A 236 -6.06 44.97 65.34
N ILE A 237 -6.67 45.56 64.30
CA ILE A 237 -7.19 46.93 64.36
C ILE A 237 -8.26 47.08 65.44
N GLU A 238 -9.20 46.13 65.55
CA GLU A 238 -10.23 46.17 66.59
C GLU A 238 -9.62 46.04 67.99
N ASN A 239 -8.62 45.18 68.15
CA ASN A 239 -7.87 45.04 69.40
C ASN A 239 -7.11 46.34 69.76
N LEU A 240 -6.46 46.97 68.78
CA LEU A 240 -5.81 48.28 68.96
C LEU A 240 -6.83 49.36 69.34
N ARG A 241 -8.00 49.40 68.69
CA ARG A 241 -9.07 50.35 69.04
C ARG A 241 -9.56 50.12 70.46
N TRP A 242 -9.83 48.87 70.84
CA TRP A 242 -10.26 48.51 72.18
C TRP A 242 -9.27 48.95 73.26
N GLN A 243 -7.98 48.68 73.04
CA GLN A 243 -6.94 49.05 73.98
C GLN A 243 -6.73 50.57 74.03
N THR A 244 -6.84 51.27 72.90
CA THR A 244 -6.67 52.73 72.83
C THR A 244 -7.81 53.46 73.54
N THR A 245 -9.07 53.06 73.34
CA THR A 245 -10.21 53.68 74.04
C THR A 245 -10.16 53.40 75.53
N ARG A 246 -9.83 52.17 75.92
CA ARG A 246 -9.68 51.80 77.33
C ARG A 246 -8.55 52.57 78.01
N SER A 247 -7.38 52.65 77.37
CA SER A 247 -6.20 53.37 77.90
C SER A 247 -6.41 54.89 77.93
N GLY A 248 -7.00 55.47 76.88
CA GLY A 248 -7.31 56.90 76.83
C GLY A 248 -8.28 57.35 77.91
N LEU A 249 -9.29 56.54 78.24
CA LEU A 249 -10.20 56.81 79.35
C LEU A 249 -9.44 56.87 80.70
N PHE A 250 -8.55 55.91 80.95
CA PHE A 250 -7.72 55.93 82.16
C PHE A 250 -6.81 57.17 82.23
N ALA A 251 -6.21 57.58 81.11
CA ALA A 251 -5.37 58.78 81.05
C ALA A 251 -6.14 60.06 81.41
N VAL A 252 -7.37 60.22 80.91
CA VAL A 252 -8.23 61.37 81.25
C VAL A 252 -8.62 61.36 82.74
N ILE A 253 -8.97 60.20 83.29
CA ILE A 253 -9.28 60.07 84.73
C ILE A 253 -8.06 60.49 85.58
N ILE A 254 -6.88 59.99 85.24
CA ILE A 254 -5.64 60.34 85.94
C ILE A 254 -5.35 61.85 85.83
N LEU A 255 -5.52 62.45 84.64
CA LEU A 255 -5.34 63.89 84.45
C LEU A 255 -6.26 64.71 85.37
N VAL A 256 -7.54 64.36 85.45
CA VAL A 256 -8.51 65.04 86.31
C VAL A 256 -8.10 64.90 87.79
N PHE A 257 -7.73 63.69 88.23
CA PHE A 257 -7.24 63.46 89.60
C PHE A 257 -5.96 64.25 89.89
N PHE A 258 -5.07 64.37 88.91
CA PHE A 258 -3.81 65.09 89.04
C PHE A 258 -4.04 66.60 89.15
N ILE A 259 -4.94 67.17 88.34
CA ILE A 259 -5.35 68.59 88.45
C ILE A 259 -6.02 68.84 89.80
N MET A 260 -6.94 67.97 90.23
CA MET A 260 -7.64 68.10 91.51
C MET A 260 -6.66 68.01 92.69
N SER A 261 -5.69 67.10 92.60
CA SER A 261 -4.59 66.99 93.56
C SER A 261 -3.71 68.23 93.53
N GLY A 262 -3.23 68.68 92.37
CA GLY A 262 -2.39 69.86 92.22
C GLY A 262 -3.03 71.13 92.75
N VAL A 263 -4.32 71.35 92.46
CA VAL A 263 -5.09 72.47 93.05
C VAL A 263 -5.22 72.30 94.56
N SER A 264 -5.43 71.08 95.06
CA SER A 264 -5.47 70.83 96.50
C SER A 264 -4.11 71.02 97.17
N ILE A 265 -2.97 70.70 96.51
CA ILE A 265 -1.59 71.00 96.95
C ILE A 265 -1.39 72.52 96.98
N SER A 266 -1.75 73.20 95.90
CA SER A 266 -1.56 74.64 95.78
C SER A 266 -2.38 75.40 96.82
N LYS A 267 -3.64 74.99 97.08
CA LYS A 267 -4.46 75.56 98.15
C LYS A 267 -3.87 75.38 99.54
N ARG A 268 -3.17 74.29 99.82
CA ARG A 268 -2.49 74.09 101.12
C ARG A 268 -1.15 74.83 101.23
N ILE A 269 -0.45 75.05 100.12
CA ILE A 269 0.82 75.79 100.11
C ILE A 269 0.62 77.31 100.11
N SER A 270 -0.43 77.83 99.44
CA SER A 270 -0.74 79.27 99.44
C SER A 270 -1.33 79.80 100.75
N VAL A 271 -1.61 78.93 101.72
CA VAL A 271 -2.02 79.33 103.09
C VAL A 271 -0.80 79.62 104.00
N GLU A 272 0.41 79.23 103.59
CA GLU A 272 1.64 79.25 104.43
C GLU A 272 2.70 80.26 103.93
N SER A 273 2.34 81.31 103.18
CA SER A 273 3.32 82.32 102.75
C SER A 273 2.79 83.74 102.85
N GLU A 274 2.89 84.32 104.05
CA GLU A 274 2.89 85.76 104.25
C GLU A 274 4.19 86.22 104.95
N LYS A 275 5.20 86.55 104.12
CA LYS A 275 6.18 87.67 104.22
C LYS A 275 7.32 87.63 105.28
N PRO A 276 8.41 88.45 105.14
CA PRO A 276 9.31 88.65 103.98
C PRO A 276 10.81 89.00 104.34
N VAL A 277 11.72 88.99 103.33
CA VAL A 277 12.90 89.89 103.09
C VAL A 277 14.16 89.83 104.00
N GLU A 278 15.37 89.72 103.41
CA GLU A 278 16.42 90.79 103.36
C GLU A 278 17.73 90.38 102.62
N VAL A 279 18.42 91.38 102.07
CA VAL A 279 19.47 91.41 101.04
C VAL A 279 20.81 91.81 101.67
N ILE A 280 21.96 91.24 101.24
CA ILE A 280 23.29 91.83 101.53
C ILE A 280 24.21 91.75 100.29
N LEU A 281 24.67 92.93 99.87
CA LEU A 281 25.73 93.21 98.88
C LEU A 281 27.12 93.20 99.56
N HIS A 282 28.15 92.67 98.88
CA HIS A 282 29.53 93.17 99.03
C HIS A 282 30.33 93.01 97.71
N THR A 283 31.22 93.99 97.52
CA THR A 283 31.78 94.56 96.28
C THR A 283 33.27 94.28 96.06
N ILE A 284 33.80 94.71 94.89
CA ILE A 284 35.20 95.14 94.50
C ILE A 284 35.81 94.21 93.42
N GLU A 285 36.35 94.65 92.27
CA GLU A 285 36.98 95.93 91.81
C GLU A 285 36.86 96.09 90.26
N PRO A 286 37.19 97.26 89.66
CA PRO A 286 37.01 97.57 88.24
C PRO A 286 38.33 97.61 87.43
N GLU A 287 38.25 97.49 86.11
CA GLU A 287 39.09 98.26 85.18
C GLU A 287 38.44 98.28 83.78
N GLU A 288 38.57 99.42 83.13
CA GLU A 288 37.90 99.88 81.93
C GLU A 288 38.43 99.22 80.64
N SER A 289 37.57 99.12 79.64
CA SER A 289 37.86 99.72 78.32
C SER A 289 36.61 99.65 77.45
N GLU A 290 36.10 100.84 77.20
CA GLU A 290 35.06 101.14 76.22
C GLU A 290 35.48 100.64 74.83
N ALA A 291 34.51 100.26 74.00
CA ALA A 291 34.00 101.21 73.01
C ALA A 291 33.16 100.51 71.94
N THR A 292 31.90 100.96 71.86
CA THR A 292 31.20 101.43 70.66
C THR A 292 30.86 100.46 69.51
N GLY A 293 29.57 100.52 69.12
CA GLY A 293 29.21 100.70 67.72
C GLY A 293 28.15 99.74 67.17
N TRP A 294 26.88 100.16 67.23
CA TRP A 294 25.80 99.71 66.32
C TRP A 294 26.00 100.34 64.90
N PRO A 295 25.16 100.07 63.88
CA PRO A 295 24.59 98.83 63.33
C PRO A 295 24.74 98.77 61.76
N GLU A 296 24.02 97.83 61.12
CA GLU A 296 23.52 97.81 59.72
C GLU A 296 24.43 97.34 58.56
N ASP A 297 23.80 96.45 57.77
CA ASP A 297 24.10 95.83 56.45
C ASP A 297 24.58 96.82 55.36
N PRO A 298 25.14 96.43 54.18
CA PRO A 298 24.76 95.25 53.36
C PRO A 298 25.87 94.56 52.50
N GLU A 299 25.47 93.48 51.80
CA GLU A 299 26.07 92.81 50.62
C GLU A 299 26.66 93.78 49.54
N PRO A 300 27.42 93.37 48.48
CA PRO A 300 27.47 92.05 47.79
C PRO A 300 28.83 91.58 47.18
N ASN A 301 28.88 90.28 46.80
CA ASN A 301 29.71 89.60 45.75
C ASN A 301 31.26 89.85 45.72
N SER A 302 32.15 89.05 45.15
CA SER A 302 32.16 87.94 44.20
C SER A 302 33.52 87.22 44.32
N THR A 303 33.57 85.89 44.43
CA THR A 303 34.35 84.95 43.58
C THR A 303 34.07 83.52 44.00
#